data_AF-A0A1V5AFB3-F1
#
_entry.id   AF-A0A1V5AFB3-F1
#
_cell.length_a   1.000
_cell.length_b   1.000
_cell.length_c   1.000
_cell.angle_alpha   90.00
_cell.angle_beta   90.00
_cell.angle_gamma   90.00
#
_symmetry.space_group_name_H-M   'P 1'
#
loop_
_entity.id
_entity.type
_entity.pdbx_description
1 polymer ?
#
loop_
_entity_poly.entity_id
_entity_poly.type
_entity_poly.pdbx_seq_one_letter_code
_entity_poly.pdbx_strand_id
1 'polypeptide(L)' 'MIYLTEEKGISELPQKRITISDEAIPFVARGGRIFHRLVVRSDPGIEDGEHVLVVDRRDNPLGTVRVFAAQ' A
#
# COMPACT_ATOMS: atom_id res chain seq x y z
N MET A 1 -0.71 -3.58 -11.67
CA MET A 1 -0.95 -2.55 -10.64
C MET A 1 0.37 -2.22 -9.96
N ILE A 2 0.73 -0.93 -9.97
CA ILE A 2 1.90 -0.37 -9.30
C ILE A 2 1.37 0.52 -8.19
N TYR A 3 1.90 0.40 -6.97
CA TYR A 3 1.50 1.26 -5.85
C TYR A 3 2.65 2.21 -5.55
N LEU A 4 2.36 3.51 -5.60
CA LEU A 4 3.33 4.58 -5.38
C LEU A 4 3.22 5.08 -3.95
N THR A 5 4.35 5.11 -3.25
CA THR A 5 4.44 5.64 -1.89
C THR A 5 4.57 7.16 -1.92
N GLU A 6 3.57 7.88 -1.41
CA GLU A 6 3.65 9.31 -1.13
C GLU A 6 2.92 9.67 0.18
N GLU A 7 3.54 10.61 0.90
CA GLU A 7 3.16 11.27 2.17
C GLU A 7 2.92 10.37 3.41
N LYS A 8 3.73 10.65 4.44
CA LYS A 8 3.68 10.01 5.75
C LYS A 8 2.57 10.66 6.59
N GLY A 9 1.33 10.21 6.40
CA GLY A 9 0.17 10.62 7.20
C GLY A 9 -0.81 9.47 7.36
N ILE A 10 -1.24 9.22 8.61
CA ILE A 10 -2.33 8.28 8.91
C ILE A 10 -3.62 9.10 8.83
N SER A 11 -4.48 8.80 7.85
CA SER A 11 -5.81 9.40 7.74
C SER A 11 -6.75 8.80 8.79
N GLU A 12 -7.61 9.63 9.40
CA GLU A 12 -8.64 9.17 10.35
C GLU A 12 -9.88 8.57 9.65
N LEU A 13 -9.93 8.58 8.31
CA LEU A 13 -11.02 7.97 7.53
C LEU A 13 -10.74 6.48 7.24
N PRO A 14 -11.78 5.64 7.13
CA PRO A 14 -11.61 4.24 6.72
C PRO A 14 -11.03 4.18 5.31
N GLN A 15 -9.75 3.82 5.20
CA GLN A 15 -9.07 3.58 3.94
C GLN A 15 -9.11 2.09 3.61
N LYS A 16 -9.35 1.75 2.34
CA LYS A 16 -9.05 0.42 1.80
C LYS A 16 -7.58 0.09 2.08
N ARG A 17 -7.29 -1.18 2.30
CA ARG A 17 -5.98 -1.64 2.75
C ARG A 17 -5.32 -2.58 1.74
N ILE A 18 -4.00 -2.54 1.72
CA ILE A 18 -3.17 -3.55 1.07
C ILE A 18 -2.18 -4.13 2.09
N THR A 19 -2.11 -5.46 2.15
CA THR A 19 -1.15 -6.20 2.97
C THR A 19 0.05 -6.57 2.12
N ILE A 20 1.25 -6.18 2.53
CA ILE A 20 2.50 -6.52 1.82
C ILE A 20 3.24 -7.68 2.48
N SER A 21 4.16 -8.30 1.73
CA SER A 21 5.09 -9.28 2.27
C SER A 21 6.11 -8.63 3.21
N ASP A 22 6.62 -9.41 4.16
CA ASP A 22 7.63 -8.92 5.12
C ASP A 22 8.91 -8.45 4.42
N GLU A 23 9.25 -9.06 3.28
CA GLU A 23 10.38 -8.67 2.42
C GLU A 23 10.23 -7.25 1.86
N ALA A 24 9.01 -6.75 1.69
CA ALA A 24 8.73 -5.44 1.12
C ALA A 24 8.83 -4.30 2.14
N ILE A 25 8.67 -4.59 3.44
CA ILE A 25 8.67 -3.61 4.54
C ILE A 25 9.86 -2.64 4.47
N PRO A 26 11.14 -3.08 4.38
CA PRO A 26 12.27 -2.16 4.37
C PRO A 26 12.28 -1.24 3.14
N PHE A 27 11.69 -1.65 2.02
CA PHE A 27 11.60 -0.83 0.81
C PHE A 27 10.53 0.25 0.97
N VAL A 28 9.35 -0.13 1.48
CA VAL A 28 8.23 0.81 1.72
C VAL A 28 8.60 1.84 2.78
N ALA A 29 9.27 1.41 3.86
CA ALA A 29 9.73 2.30 4.93
C ALA A 29 10.68 3.42 4.45
N ARG A 30 11.33 3.23 3.29
CA ARG A 30 12.21 4.23 2.65
C ARG A 30 11.55 5.00 1.50
N GLY A 31 10.23 4.90 1.33
CA GLY A 31 9.50 5.52 0.21
C GLY A 31 9.70 4.81 -1.12
N GLY A 32 9.98 3.50 -1.09
CA GLY A 32 10.09 2.66 -2.27
C GLY A 32 8.72 2.21 -2.80
N ARG A 33 8.62 2.02 -4.12
CA ARG A 33 7.38 1.58 -4.78
C ARG A 33 7.07 0.11 -4.46
N ILE A 34 5.78 -0.21 -4.37
CA ILE A 34 5.29 -1.59 -4.20
C ILE A 34 4.82 -2.10 -5.56
N PHE A 35 5.21 -3.32 -5.90
CA PHE A 35 4.72 -4.02 -7.09
C PHE A 35 3.74 -5.11 -6.68
N HIS A 36 2.81 -5.47 -7.56
CA HIS A 36 1.79 -6.50 -7.30
C HIS A 36 2.35 -7.81 -6.70
N ARG A 37 3.55 -8.24 -7.09
CA ARG A 37 4.22 -9.45 -6.54
C ARG A 37 4.57 -9.38 -5.06
N LEU A 38 4.62 -8.18 -4.48
CA LEU A 38 4.90 -7.93 -3.07
C LEU A 38 3.61 -7.79 -2.25
N VAL A 39 2.44 -7.76 -2.90
CA VAL A 39 1.14 -7.67 -2.23
C VAL A 39 0.63 -9.09 -1.94
N VAL A 40 0.30 -9.33 -0.68
CA VAL A 40 -0.24 -10.61 -0.18
C VAL A 40 -1.77 -10.61 -0.25
N ARG A 41 -2.38 -9.45 0.04
CA ARG A 41 -3.83 -9.26 0.03
C ARG A 41 -4.15 -7.80 -0.27
N SER A 42 -5.26 -7.56 -0.95
CA SER A 42 -5.83 -6.23 -1.13
C SER A 42 -7.32 -6.25 -0.85
N ASP A 43 -7.85 -5.17 -0.30
CA ASP A 43 -9.30 -4.99 -0.26
C ASP A 43 -9.85 -4.90 -1.68
N PRO A 44 -11.06 -5.44 -1.93
CA PRO A 44 -11.67 -5.41 -3.25
C PRO A 44 -12.11 -3.98 -3.63
N GLY A 45 -12.19 -3.73 -4.94
CA GLY A 45 -12.72 -2.48 -5.48
C GLY A 45 -11.80 -1.27 -5.32
N ILE A 46 -10.51 -1.46 -5.06
CA ILE A 46 -9.51 -0.37 -5.14
C ILE A 46 -9.43 0.13 -6.59
N GLU A 47 -9.61 1.44 -6.77
CA GLU A 47 -9.62 2.09 -8.09
C GLU A 47 -8.29 2.79 -8.41
N ASP A 48 -8.08 3.08 -9.69
CA ASP A 48 -6.92 3.85 -10.15
C ASP A 48 -6.91 5.26 -9.54
N GLY A 49 -5.77 5.66 -9.02
CA GLY A 49 -5.57 6.94 -8.34
C GLY A 49 -6.04 6.99 -6.88
N GLU A 50 -6.61 5.91 -6.32
CA GLU A 50 -7.10 5.86 -4.93
C GLU A 50 -5.95 5.80 -3.91
N HIS A 51 -6.13 6.45 -2.76
CA HIS A 51 -5.23 6.35 -1.60
C HIS A 51 -5.63 5.17 -0.71
N VAL A 52 -4.68 4.29 -0.42
CA VAL A 52 -4.89 3.08 0.38
C VAL A 52 -3.86 2.95 1.49
N LEU A 53 -4.27 2.35 2.61
CA LEU A 53 -3.39 2.08 3.75
C LEU A 53 -2.58 0.81 3.49
N VAL A 54 -1.26 0.91 3.64
CA VAL A 54 -0.35 -0.23 3.56
C VAL A 54 -0.12 -0.78 4.95
N VAL A 55 -0.28 -2.10 5.08
CA VAL A 55 -0.03 -2.84 6.32
C VAL A 55 0.92 -4.01 6.10
N ASP A 56 1.62 -4.42 7.15
CA ASP A 56 2.28 -5.71 7.18
C ASP A 56 1.29 -6.86 7.44
N ARG A 57 1.78 -8.11 7.48
CA ARG A 57 0.97 -9.30 7.74
C ARG A 57 0.36 -9.37 9.14
N ARG A 58 0.85 -8.55 10.08
CA ARG A 58 0.34 -8.42 11.45
C ARG A 58 -0.64 -7.26 11.59
N ASP A 59 -1.05 -6.67 10.47
CA ASP A 59 -1.93 -5.51 10.38
C ASP A 59 -1.32 -4.20 10.94
N ASN A 60 0.01 -4.12 11.08
CA ASN A 60 0.67 -2.89 11.49
C ASN A 60 0.67 -1.88 10.34
N PRO A 61 0.23 -0.64 10.55
CA PRO A 61 0.24 0.39 9.51
C PRO A 61 1.67 0.83 9.18
N LEU A 62 2.00 0.85 7.90
CA LEU A 62 3.30 1.28 7.38
C LEU A 62 3.24 2.67 6.75
N GLY A 63 2.08 3.05 6.20
CA GLY A 63 1.84 4.34 5.58
C GLY A 63 0.72 4.28 4.53
N THR A 64 0.49 5.39 3.85
CA THR A 64 -0.51 5.49 2.76
C THR A 64 0.20 5.47 1.41
N VAL A 65 -0.44 4.88 0.39
CA VAL A 65 0.07 4.85 -0.98
C VAL A 65 -1.04 5.18 -1.97
N ARG A 66 -0.66 5.71 -3.13
CA ARG A 66 -1.57 5.90 -4.25
C ARG A 66 -1.46 4.73 -5.23
N VAL A 67 -2.61 4.17 -5.60
CA VAL A 67 -2.67 2.98 -6.45
C VAL A 67 -2.77 3.38 -7.91
N PHE A 68 -2.01 2.72 -8.78
CA PHE A 68 -2.12 2.89 -10.22
C PHE A 68 -2.22 1.55 -10.94
N ALA A 69 -3.15 1.44 -11.89
CA ALA A 69 -3.16 0.36 -12.85
C ALA A 69 -1.87 0.43 -13.68
N ALA A 70 -1.25 -0.73 -13.92
CA ALA A 70 -0.13 -0.76 -14.87
C ALA A 70 -0.73 -0.67 -16.28
N GLN A 71 -0.24 0.25 -17.10
CA GLN A 71 -0.53 0.30 -18.54
C GLN A 71 0.24 -0.77 -19.29
#